data_AF-A0A976LP52-F1
#
_entry.id   AF-A0A976LP52-F1
#
_cell.length_a   1.000
_cell.length_b   1.000
_cell.length_c   1.000
_cell.angle_alpha   90.00
_cell.angle_beta   90.00
_cell.angle_gamma   90.00
#
_symmetry.space_group_name_H-M   'P 1'
#
loop_
_entity.id
_entity.type
_entity.pdbx_description
1 polymer ?
#
loop_
_entity_poly.entity_id
_entity_poly.type
_entity_poly.pdbx_seq_one_letter_code
_entity_poly.pdbx_strand_id
1 'polypeptide(L)'
;MKSKYIKIWLTTSFIIVAAEFLIMLVFWLMPSIPPLIQALIDSVLLSLIVVPLTYWLVFLPLTKSSHNLYTSNQQLVGTQDQALSLLIGLAAVRDNETGLHIVRTMNFVRTLAERLKTMGHYVEQLDDDFIRILYKVSPLHDIGKVGIPDIILNKESRLSEDERVIMMTHSAIGASILNAAKASFDSEHGMIATAIEIAGSHHEKWDGTGYPNGLEAEDIPLSARIMSLADMYDALTSERRYKVAWTHEQAVQEIVKMKGIAFDPVIVDAFVLEGDQFKRITNDFKEN
;
A
#
# COMPACT_ATOMS: atom_id res chain seq x y z
N MET A 1 -27.93 -20.22 -6.47
CA MET A 1 -28.52 -19.20 -7.36
C MET A 1 -28.02 -19.25 -8.81
N LYS A 2 -26.70 -19.26 -9.10
CA LYS A 2 -26.15 -19.21 -10.48
C LYS A 2 -26.65 -20.31 -11.45
N SER A 3 -26.89 -21.55 -10.97
CA SER A 3 -27.37 -22.68 -11.80
C SER A 3 -28.79 -22.49 -12.37
N LYS A 4 -29.68 -21.79 -11.64
CA LYS A 4 -31.07 -21.58 -12.07
C LYS A 4 -31.16 -20.57 -13.22
N TYR A 5 -30.33 -19.53 -13.20
CA TYR A 5 -30.25 -18.53 -14.27
C TYR A 5 -29.69 -19.09 -15.57
N ILE A 6 -28.71 -19.98 -15.49
CA ILE A 6 -28.14 -20.65 -16.68
C ILE A 6 -29.19 -21.53 -17.36
N LYS A 7 -29.97 -22.29 -16.58
CA LYS A 7 -31.05 -23.13 -17.13
C LYS A 7 -32.15 -22.29 -17.78
N ILE A 8 -32.60 -21.22 -17.13
CA ILE A 8 -33.61 -20.30 -17.68
C ILE A 8 -33.10 -19.69 -18.99
N TRP A 9 -31.86 -19.21 -19.01
CA TRP A 9 -31.28 -18.57 -20.20
C TRP A 9 -31.12 -19.54 -21.38
N LEU A 10 -30.71 -20.79 -21.13
CA LEU A 10 -30.63 -21.83 -22.17
C LEU A 10 -32.03 -22.17 -22.73
N THR A 11 -33.04 -22.29 -21.86
CA THR A 11 -34.41 -22.56 -22.31
C THR A 11 -34.99 -21.40 -23.11
N THR A 12 -34.77 -20.16 -22.70
CA THR A 12 -35.26 -18.99 -23.44
C THR A 12 -34.53 -18.82 -24.77
N SER A 13 -33.23 -19.06 -24.82
CA SER A 13 -32.45 -18.96 -26.06
C SER A 13 -32.87 -20.03 -27.07
N PHE A 14 -33.12 -21.27 -26.60
CA PHE A 14 -33.65 -22.34 -27.46
C PHE A 14 -35.05 -22.01 -28.01
N ILE A 15 -35.93 -21.45 -27.18
CA ILE A 15 -37.28 -21.03 -27.61
C ILE A 15 -37.19 -19.92 -28.67
N ILE A 16 -36.30 -18.95 -28.50
CA ILE A 16 -36.08 -17.85 -29.45
C ILE A 16 -35.63 -18.42 -30.81
N VAL A 17 -34.60 -19.27 -30.84
CA VAL A 17 -34.10 -19.89 -32.07
C VAL A 17 -35.16 -20.77 -32.75
N ALA A 18 -35.95 -21.53 -31.97
CA ALA A 18 -37.02 -22.37 -32.51
C ALA A 18 -38.18 -21.56 -33.09
N ALA A 19 -38.57 -20.46 -32.44
CA ALA A 19 -39.61 -19.55 -32.95
C ALA A 19 -39.16 -18.86 -34.25
N GLU A 20 -37.88 -18.50 -34.36
CA GLU A 20 -37.30 -17.88 -35.55
C GLU A 20 -37.25 -18.83 -36.75
N PHE A 21 -36.85 -20.08 -36.53
CA PHE A 21 -36.91 -21.11 -37.58
C PHE A 21 -38.34 -21.27 -38.13
N LEU A 22 -39.34 -21.17 -37.26
CA LEU A 22 -40.74 -21.24 -37.65
C LEU A 22 -41.17 -20.00 -38.45
N ILE A 23 -40.71 -18.80 -38.09
CA ILE A 23 -40.93 -17.56 -38.84
C ILE A 23 -40.27 -17.63 -40.23
N MET A 24 -39.05 -18.17 -40.32
CA MET A 24 -38.37 -18.41 -41.61
C MET A 24 -39.18 -19.33 -42.52
N LEU A 25 -39.70 -20.43 -41.96
CA LEU A 25 -40.50 -21.40 -42.69
C LEU A 25 -41.80 -20.76 -43.22
N VAL A 26 -42.44 -19.90 -42.42
CA VAL A 26 -43.66 -19.18 -42.82
C VAL A 26 -43.40 -18.21 -43.97
N PHE A 27 -42.33 -17.40 -43.91
CA PHE A 27 -42.00 -16.46 -45.00
C PHE A 27 -41.54 -17.18 -46.28
N TRP A 28 -40.83 -18.30 -46.17
CA TRP A 28 -40.43 -19.13 -47.31
C TRP A 28 -41.64 -19.74 -48.06
N LEU A 29 -42.75 -19.96 -47.35
CA LEU A 29 -44.00 -20.51 -47.91
C LEU A 29 -44.93 -19.44 -48.51
N MET A 30 -44.64 -18.14 -48.35
CA MET A 30 -45.47 -17.06 -48.91
C MET A 30 -45.08 -16.75 -50.36
N PRO A 31 -46.00 -16.86 -51.34
CA PRO A 31 -45.71 -16.44 -52.70
C PRO A 31 -45.66 -14.91 -52.81
N SER A 32 -44.58 -14.38 -53.39
CA SER A 32 -44.41 -12.99 -53.91
C SER A 32 -43.90 -11.90 -52.93
N ILE A 33 -42.89 -12.19 -52.11
CA ILE A 33 -42.18 -11.14 -51.36
C ILE A 33 -41.16 -10.43 -52.28
N PRO A 34 -41.18 -9.09 -52.40
CA PRO A 34 -40.16 -8.36 -53.13
C PRO A 34 -38.74 -8.70 -52.61
N PRO A 35 -37.73 -8.90 -53.49
CA PRO A 35 -36.39 -9.35 -53.06
C PRO A 35 -35.75 -8.49 -51.96
N LEU A 36 -36.02 -7.17 -51.97
CA LEU A 36 -35.54 -6.25 -50.94
C LEU A 36 -36.14 -6.57 -49.55
N ILE A 37 -37.43 -6.89 -49.49
CA ILE A 37 -38.12 -7.23 -48.23
C ILE A 37 -37.64 -8.58 -47.71
N GLN A 38 -37.40 -9.55 -48.61
CA GLN A 38 -36.84 -10.84 -48.24
C GLN A 38 -35.42 -10.70 -47.64
N ALA A 39 -34.55 -9.90 -48.26
CA ALA A 39 -33.21 -9.65 -47.74
C ALA A 39 -33.21 -8.96 -46.36
N LEU A 40 -34.15 -8.04 -46.13
CA LEU A 40 -34.34 -7.41 -44.82
C LEU A 40 -34.76 -8.44 -43.77
N ILE A 41 -35.73 -9.30 -44.08
CA ILE A 41 -36.19 -10.38 -43.19
C ILE A 41 -35.03 -11.32 -42.85
N ASP A 42 -34.28 -11.77 -43.85
CA ASP A 42 -33.13 -12.68 -43.65
C ASP A 42 -32.03 -12.04 -42.81
N SER A 43 -31.75 -10.75 -42.99
CA SER A 43 -30.75 -10.02 -42.20
C SER A 43 -31.14 -9.89 -40.72
N VAL A 44 -32.43 -9.65 -40.43
CA VAL A 44 -32.94 -9.57 -39.06
C VAL A 44 -32.84 -10.93 -38.39
N LEU A 45 -33.28 -12.00 -39.07
CA LEU A 45 -33.20 -13.37 -38.55
C LEU A 45 -31.75 -13.80 -38.29
N LEU A 46 -30.83 -13.51 -39.22
CA LEU A 46 -29.41 -13.80 -39.03
C LEU A 46 -28.85 -13.05 -37.82
N SER A 47 -29.24 -11.78 -37.62
CA SER A 47 -28.78 -10.99 -36.46
C SER A 47 -29.26 -11.57 -35.13
N LEU A 48 -30.47 -12.13 -35.09
CA LEU A 48 -31.05 -12.72 -33.87
C LEU A 48 -30.33 -14.01 -33.44
N ILE A 49 -29.66 -14.71 -34.35
CA ILE A 49 -28.82 -15.87 -34.03
C ILE A 49 -27.39 -15.44 -33.72
N VAL A 50 -26.81 -14.59 -34.58
CA VAL A 50 -25.39 -14.19 -34.50
C VAL A 50 -25.12 -13.36 -33.25
N VAL A 51 -26.01 -12.45 -32.85
CA VAL A 51 -25.79 -11.58 -31.68
C VAL A 51 -25.77 -12.36 -30.37
N PRO A 52 -26.74 -13.25 -30.03
CA PRO A 52 -26.66 -14.07 -28.83
C PRO A 52 -25.51 -15.07 -28.86
N LEU A 53 -25.21 -15.65 -30.02
CA LEU A 53 -24.11 -16.59 -30.19
C LEU A 53 -22.75 -15.92 -29.94
N THR A 54 -22.53 -14.73 -30.51
CA THR A 54 -21.30 -13.95 -30.27
C THR A 54 -21.22 -13.46 -28.83
N TYR A 55 -22.33 -13.03 -28.23
CA TYR A 55 -22.39 -12.72 -26.79
C TYR A 55 -22.00 -13.94 -25.93
N TRP A 56 -22.49 -15.13 -26.27
CA TRP A 56 -22.19 -16.35 -25.52
C TRP A 56 -20.75 -16.84 -25.71
N LEU A 57 -20.23 -16.79 -26.94
CA LEU A 57 -18.87 -17.25 -27.27
C LEU A 57 -17.78 -16.28 -26.81
N VAL A 58 -18.06 -14.98 -26.78
CA VAL A 58 -17.05 -13.95 -26.54
C VAL A 58 -17.33 -13.21 -25.23
N PHE A 59 -18.49 -12.59 -25.10
CA PHE A 59 -18.76 -11.68 -23.98
C PHE A 59 -18.88 -12.40 -22.62
N LEU A 60 -19.52 -13.57 -22.57
CA LEU A 60 -19.64 -14.35 -21.33
C LEU A 60 -18.28 -14.89 -20.82
N PRO A 61 -17.43 -15.53 -21.65
CA PRO A 61 -16.09 -15.93 -21.21
C PRO A 61 -15.22 -14.74 -20.81
N LEU A 62 -15.28 -13.62 -21.55
CA LEU A 62 -14.51 -12.42 -21.23
C LEU A 62 -14.93 -11.84 -19.88
N THR A 63 -16.22 -11.60 -19.66
CA THR A 63 -16.71 -11.08 -18.37
C THR A 63 -16.39 -12.01 -17.20
N LYS A 64 -16.50 -13.33 -17.40
CA LYS A 64 -16.08 -14.33 -16.41
C LYS A 64 -14.58 -14.27 -16.14
N SER A 65 -13.75 -14.15 -17.19
CA SER A 65 -12.30 -14.03 -17.07
C SER A 65 -11.91 -12.75 -16.33
N SER A 66 -12.47 -11.60 -16.73
CA SER A 66 -12.25 -10.31 -16.06
C SER A 66 -12.66 -10.35 -14.59
N HIS A 67 -13.79 -10.99 -14.26
CA HIS A 67 -14.20 -11.17 -12.88
C HIS A 67 -13.24 -12.08 -12.10
N ASN A 68 -12.81 -13.20 -12.70
CA ASN A 68 -11.84 -14.11 -12.08
C ASN A 68 -10.49 -13.40 -11.84
N LEU A 69 -10.00 -12.62 -12.81
CA LEU A 69 -8.80 -11.82 -12.69
C LEU A 69 -8.94 -10.78 -11.59
N TYR A 70 -10.08 -10.09 -11.52
CA TYR A 70 -10.36 -9.13 -10.45
C TYR A 70 -10.34 -9.81 -9.08
N THR A 71 -11.03 -10.94 -8.92
CA THR A 71 -11.05 -11.68 -7.64
C THR A 71 -9.67 -12.23 -7.27
N SER A 72 -8.91 -12.72 -8.26
CA SER A 72 -7.56 -13.23 -8.03
C SER A 72 -6.61 -12.11 -7.61
N ASN A 73 -6.70 -10.93 -8.23
CA ASN A 73 -5.92 -9.76 -7.82
C ASN A 73 -6.27 -9.32 -6.39
N GLN A 74 -7.56 -9.29 -6.04
CA GLN A 74 -7.99 -8.97 -4.67
C GLN A 74 -7.48 -10.00 -3.66
N GLN A 75 -7.48 -11.29 -4.00
CA GLN A 75 -6.89 -12.33 -3.16
C GLN A 75 -5.37 -12.14 -3.00
N LEU A 76 -4.65 -11.82 -4.07
CA LEU A 76 -3.22 -11.55 -4.01
C LEU A 76 -2.90 -10.37 -3.10
N VAL A 77 -3.61 -9.24 -3.25
CA VAL A 77 -3.46 -8.07 -2.37
C VAL A 77 -3.76 -8.43 -0.92
N GLY A 78 -4.84 -9.17 -0.67
CA GLY A 78 -5.19 -9.63 0.67
C GLY A 78 -4.14 -10.55 1.30
N THR A 79 -3.55 -11.47 0.53
CA THR A 79 -2.47 -12.35 0.99
C THR A 79 -1.18 -11.57 1.25
N GLN A 80 -0.85 -10.57 0.42
CA GLN A 80 0.29 -9.68 0.65
C GLN A 80 0.13 -8.89 1.96
N ASP A 81 -1.05 -8.31 2.18
CA ASP A 81 -1.33 -7.55 3.41
C ASP A 81 -1.26 -8.46 4.65
N GLN A 82 -1.70 -9.71 4.54
CA GLN A 82 -1.56 -10.70 5.63
C GLN A 82 -0.11 -11.05 5.90
N ALA A 83 0.69 -11.32 4.86
CA ALA A 83 2.11 -11.64 5.00
C ALA A 83 2.88 -10.46 5.63
N LEU A 84 2.61 -9.24 5.17
CA LEU A 84 3.16 -8.02 5.75
C LEU A 84 2.78 -7.87 7.23
N SER A 85 1.50 -8.06 7.56
CA SER A 85 1.02 -8.00 8.96
C SER A 85 1.72 -9.02 9.85
N LEU A 86 2.01 -10.22 9.34
CA LEU A 86 2.74 -11.26 10.07
C LEU A 86 4.20 -10.85 10.34
N LEU A 87 4.88 -10.25 9.35
CA LEU A 87 6.25 -9.75 9.53
C LEU A 87 6.31 -8.63 10.56
N ILE A 88 5.36 -7.69 10.49
CA ILE A 88 5.22 -6.61 11.48
C ILE A 88 4.98 -7.18 12.88
N GLY A 89 4.06 -8.15 13.00
CA GLY A 89 3.79 -8.82 14.26
C GLY A 89 5.01 -9.56 14.82
N LEU A 90 5.81 -10.20 13.96
CA LEU A 90 7.04 -10.89 14.38
C LEU A 90 8.09 -9.91 14.93
N ALA A 91 8.28 -8.76 14.27
CA ALA A 91 9.17 -7.71 14.74
C ALA A 91 8.73 -7.18 16.11
N ALA A 92 7.44 -6.88 16.22
CA ALA A 92 6.82 -6.32 17.43
C ALA A 92 6.86 -7.27 18.64
N VAL A 93 6.98 -8.59 18.45
CA VAL A 93 7.11 -9.54 19.57
C VAL A 93 8.45 -9.42 20.30
N ARG A 94 9.52 -9.05 19.58
CA ARG A 94 10.86 -8.87 20.19
C ARG A 94 11.14 -7.44 20.59
N ASP A 95 10.47 -6.48 19.96
CA ASP A 95 10.62 -5.08 20.29
C ASP A 95 9.71 -4.69 21.47
N ASN A 96 10.17 -3.77 22.31
CA ASN A 96 9.37 -3.27 23.43
C ASN A 96 8.48 -2.08 23.01
N GLU A 97 8.39 -1.81 21.70
CA GLU A 97 7.48 -0.84 21.10
C GLU A 97 6.05 -1.41 21.04
N THR A 98 5.06 -0.59 21.39
CA THR A 98 3.68 -1.05 21.47
C THR A 98 3.03 -1.13 20.09
N GLY A 99 1.99 -1.94 19.94
CA GLY A 99 1.17 -1.94 18.73
C GLY A 99 0.56 -0.56 18.39
N LEU A 100 0.49 0.35 19.36
CA LEU A 100 0.04 1.73 19.16
C LEU A 100 1.11 2.60 18.50
N HIS A 101 2.40 2.41 18.80
CA HIS A 101 3.50 3.08 18.09
C HIS A 101 3.43 2.82 16.58
N ILE A 102 3.20 1.55 16.20
CA ILE A 102 3.01 1.15 14.80
C ILE A 102 1.88 1.94 14.16
N VAL A 103 0.71 2.00 14.80
CA VAL A 103 -0.44 2.73 14.24
C VAL A 103 -0.16 4.24 14.14
N ARG A 104 0.47 4.85 15.15
CA ARG A 104 0.78 6.28 15.15
C ARG A 104 1.74 6.65 14.02
N THR A 105 2.87 5.94 13.89
CA THR A 105 3.87 6.21 12.85
C THR A 105 3.31 6.04 11.44
N MET A 106 2.49 5.01 11.18
CA MET A 106 1.77 4.87 9.90
C MET A 106 0.93 6.11 9.56
N ASN A 107 0.18 6.61 10.55
CA ASN A 107 -0.67 7.79 10.39
C ASN A 107 0.15 9.08 10.19
N PHE A 108 1.26 9.24 10.91
CA PHE A 108 2.17 10.39 10.75
C PHE A 108 2.79 10.41 9.35
N VAL A 109 3.32 9.27 8.88
CA VAL A 109 3.93 9.14 7.55
C VAL A 109 2.94 9.53 6.45
N ARG A 110 1.71 9.00 6.51
CA ARG A 110 0.65 9.37 5.56
C ARG A 110 0.32 10.87 5.61
N THR A 111 0.17 11.42 6.81
CA THR A 111 -0.17 12.84 7.00
C THR A 111 0.89 13.74 6.38
N LEU A 112 2.18 13.44 6.59
CA LEU A 112 3.28 14.19 5.98
C LEU A 112 3.28 14.06 4.47
N ALA A 113 3.12 12.85 3.94
CA ALA A 113 3.14 12.62 2.50
C ALA A 113 1.98 13.35 1.78
N GLU A 114 0.77 13.30 2.33
CA GLU A 114 -0.39 14.03 1.79
C GLU A 114 -0.20 15.55 1.86
N ARG A 115 0.40 16.06 2.95
CA ARG A 115 0.71 17.48 3.09
C ARG A 115 1.79 17.93 2.10
N LEU A 116 2.87 17.19 1.94
CA LEU A 116 3.94 17.48 0.96
C LEU A 116 3.38 17.57 -0.46
N LYS A 117 2.54 16.59 -0.84
CA LYS A 117 1.83 16.59 -2.13
C LYS A 117 0.97 17.84 -2.30
N THR A 118 0.20 18.21 -1.27
CA THR A 118 -0.67 19.40 -1.30
C THR A 118 0.12 20.71 -1.41
N MET A 119 1.32 20.76 -0.82
CA MET A 119 2.24 21.89 -0.94
C MET A 119 2.93 21.97 -2.31
N GLY A 120 2.75 20.98 -3.19
CA GLY A 120 3.40 20.91 -4.49
C GLY A 120 4.83 20.34 -4.46
N HIS A 121 5.23 19.68 -3.37
CA HIS A 121 6.53 19.03 -3.26
C HIS A 121 6.42 17.54 -3.62
N TYR A 122 7.44 17.03 -4.33
CA TYR A 122 7.56 15.61 -4.69
C TYR A 122 6.33 15.02 -5.41
N VAL A 123 5.56 15.84 -6.14
CA VAL A 123 4.24 15.48 -6.69
C VAL A 123 4.29 14.28 -7.64
N GLU A 124 5.39 14.12 -8.38
CA GLU A 124 5.59 12.99 -9.28
C GLU A 124 5.81 11.67 -8.53
N GLN A 125 6.42 11.72 -7.33
CA GLN A 125 6.71 10.53 -6.51
C GLN A 125 5.56 10.23 -5.52
N LEU A 126 4.91 11.26 -4.98
CA LEU A 126 3.83 11.17 -4.00
C LEU A 126 2.46 10.99 -4.66
N ASP A 127 2.32 9.98 -5.52
CA ASP A 127 1.02 9.55 -6.00
C ASP A 127 0.23 8.78 -4.91
N ASP A 128 -1.05 8.52 -5.14
CA ASP A 128 -1.92 7.86 -4.15
C ASP A 128 -1.50 6.41 -3.87
N ASP A 129 -0.83 5.76 -4.83
CA ASP A 129 -0.35 4.40 -4.71
C ASP A 129 0.90 4.34 -3.82
N PHE A 130 1.84 5.26 -4.00
CA PHE A 130 3.05 5.37 -3.20
C PHE A 130 2.75 5.81 -1.77
N ILE A 131 1.82 6.75 -1.55
CA ILE A 131 1.36 7.12 -0.20
C ILE A 131 0.75 5.90 0.51
N ARG A 132 -0.05 5.09 -0.20
CA ARG A 132 -0.58 3.83 0.35
C ARG A 132 0.54 2.84 0.67
N ILE A 133 1.58 2.73 -0.16
CA ILE A 133 2.75 1.88 0.11
C ILE A 133 3.48 2.37 1.36
N LEU A 134 3.84 3.65 1.45
CA LEU A 134 4.48 4.27 2.61
C LEU A 134 3.73 3.95 3.90
N TYR A 135 2.40 4.16 3.91
CA TYR A 135 1.55 3.83 5.05
C TYR A 135 1.63 2.35 5.44
N LYS A 136 1.66 1.44 4.46
CA LYS A 136 1.68 -0.01 4.72
C LYS A 136 3.03 -0.50 5.26
N VAL A 137 4.15 0.02 4.74
CA VAL A 137 5.48 -0.52 5.01
C VAL A 137 6.27 0.23 6.08
N SER A 138 5.84 1.42 6.49
CA SER A 138 6.49 2.17 7.57
C SER A 138 6.68 1.37 8.87
N PRO A 139 5.81 0.42 9.27
CA PRO A 139 6.03 -0.40 10.47
C PRO A 139 7.25 -1.33 10.37
N LEU A 140 7.80 -1.54 9.18
CA LEU A 140 8.98 -2.37 8.98
C LEU A 140 10.30 -1.63 9.21
N HIS A 141 10.30 -0.34 9.54
CA HIS A 141 11.54 0.42 9.75
C HIS A 141 12.48 -0.26 10.75
N ASP A 142 11.91 -0.89 11.78
CA ASP A 142 12.63 -1.56 12.85
C ASP A 142 12.68 -3.09 12.74
N ILE A 143 12.31 -3.68 11.60
CA ILE A 143 12.31 -5.14 11.38
C ILE A 143 13.67 -5.79 11.71
N GLY A 144 14.77 -5.06 11.54
CA GLY A 144 16.11 -5.56 11.82
C GLY A 144 16.44 -5.72 13.30
N LYS A 145 15.62 -5.22 14.23
CA LYS A 145 15.78 -5.47 15.68
C LYS A 145 15.74 -6.97 16.02
N VAL A 146 15.16 -7.80 15.15
CA VAL A 146 15.24 -9.28 15.24
C VAL A 146 16.66 -9.84 15.16
N GLY A 147 17.65 -9.07 14.67
CA GLY A 147 19.06 -9.45 14.67
C GLY A 147 19.85 -8.94 15.88
N ILE A 148 19.24 -8.14 16.76
CA ILE A 148 19.92 -7.54 17.91
C ILE A 148 19.91 -8.53 19.10
N PRO A 149 21.03 -8.71 19.81
CA PRO A 149 21.08 -9.56 21.01
C PRO A 149 20.12 -9.08 22.11
N ASP A 150 19.41 -10.00 22.76
CA ASP A 150 18.42 -9.67 23.80
C ASP A 150 18.98 -8.84 24.94
N ILE A 151 20.24 -9.07 25.33
CA ILE A 151 20.88 -8.32 26.42
C ILE A 151 21.11 -6.84 26.08
N ILE A 152 21.16 -6.49 24.78
CA ILE A 152 21.26 -5.12 24.30
C ILE A 152 19.86 -4.57 24.03
N LEU A 153 19.01 -5.33 23.33
CA LEU A 153 17.66 -4.92 22.94
C LEU A 153 16.77 -4.62 24.16
N ASN A 154 16.83 -5.47 25.19
CA ASN A 154 16.00 -5.36 26.38
C ASN A 154 16.72 -4.66 27.56
N LYS A 155 17.81 -3.95 27.28
CA LYS A 155 18.61 -3.32 28.33
C LYS A 155 17.85 -2.17 28.99
N GLU A 156 17.72 -2.25 30.31
CA GLU A 156 17.03 -1.27 31.14
C GLU A 156 17.84 -0.01 31.42
N SER A 157 19.17 -0.11 31.41
CA SER A 157 20.06 1.04 31.58
C SER A 157 20.47 1.62 30.22
N ARG A 158 21.07 2.80 30.23
CA ARG A 158 21.65 3.39 29.00
C ARG A 158 22.65 2.41 28.38
N LEU A 159 22.60 2.28 27.05
CA LEU A 159 23.58 1.54 26.28
C LEU A 159 24.97 2.18 26.44
N SER A 160 26.00 1.37 26.55
CA SER A 160 27.39 1.81 26.37
C SER A 160 27.63 2.18 24.89
N GLU A 161 28.77 2.81 24.60
CA GLU A 161 29.07 3.16 23.21
C GLU A 161 29.20 1.93 22.30
N ASP A 162 29.84 0.86 22.78
CA ASP A 162 29.93 -0.41 22.04
C ASP A 162 28.56 -1.06 21.80
N GLU A 163 27.68 -1.03 22.81
CA GLU A 163 26.31 -1.54 22.69
C GLU A 163 25.47 -0.68 21.74
N ARG A 164 25.69 0.64 21.71
CA ARG A 164 25.04 1.56 20.79
C ARG A 164 25.44 1.26 19.35
N VAL A 165 26.73 1.00 19.10
CA VAL A 165 27.22 0.56 17.77
C VAL A 165 26.52 -0.72 17.33
N ILE A 166 26.36 -1.70 18.23
CA ILE A 166 25.62 -2.94 17.92
C ILE A 166 24.14 -2.63 17.64
N MET A 167 23.48 -1.82 18.47
CA MET A 167 22.08 -1.43 18.27
C MET A 167 21.86 -0.75 16.92
N MET A 168 22.76 0.15 16.49
CA MET A 168 22.68 0.84 15.19
C MET A 168 22.68 -0.12 13.99
N THR A 169 23.18 -1.36 14.16
CA THR A 169 23.19 -2.35 13.07
C THR A 169 21.79 -2.83 12.66
N HIS A 170 20.74 -2.61 13.46
CA HIS A 170 19.39 -3.05 13.12
C HIS A 170 18.94 -2.49 11.76
N SER A 171 19.32 -1.26 11.42
CA SER A 171 18.96 -0.64 10.15
C SER A 171 19.53 -1.43 8.97
N ALA A 172 20.83 -1.74 9.00
CA ALA A 172 21.49 -2.55 7.98
C ALA A 172 20.98 -4.00 7.94
N ILE A 173 20.69 -4.60 9.10
CA ILE A 173 20.10 -5.94 9.20
C ILE A 173 18.72 -5.97 8.55
N GLY A 174 17.87 -4.97 8.85
CA GLY A 174 16.51 -4.87 8.30
C GLY A 174 16.53 -4.73 6.78
N ALA A 175 17.38 -3.85 6.25
CA ALA A 175 17.59 -3.71 4.82
C ALA A 175 18.08 -5.01 4.17
N SER A 176 19.00 -5.75 4.82
CA SER A 176 19.51 -7.03 4.33
C SER A 176 18.43 -8.12 4.28
N ILE A 177 17.61 -8.23 5.34
CA ILE A 177 16.47 -9.17 5.41
C ILE A 177 15.49 -8.90 4.27
N LEU A 178 15.11 -7.64 4.06
CA LEU A 178 14.15 -7.26 3.03
C LEU A 178 14.75 -7.40 1.61
N ASN A 179 16.03 -7.12 1.42
CA ASN A 179 16.74 -7.36 0.16
C ASN A 179 16.76 -8.84 -0.23
N ALA A 180 16.88 -9.76 0.74
CA ALA A 180 16.81 -11.20 0.46
C ALA A 180 15.44 -11.62 -0.14
N ALA A 181 14.38 -10.86 0.16
CA ALA A 181 13.04 -11.07 -0.40
C ALA A 181 12.80 -10.30 -1.71
N LYS A 182 13.74 -9.45 -2.16
CA LYS A 182 13.59 -8.65 -3.39
C LYS A 182 13.63 -9.56 -4.62
N ALA A 183 12.46 -9.85 -5.16
CA ALA A 183 12.34 -10.58 -6.43
C ALA A 183 12.74 -9.69 -7.61
N SER A 184 13.17 -10.30 -8.72
CA SER A 184 13.58 -9.60 -9.97
C SER A 184 12.47 -8.78 -10.66
N PHE A 185 11.25 -8.76 -10.12
CA PHE A 185 10.08 -8.08 -10.67
C PHE A 185 9.52 -6.97 -9.76
N ASP A 186 10.15 -6.67 -8.62
CA ASP A 186 9.73 -5.52 -7.82
C ASP A 186 10.08 -4.24 -8.57
N SER A 187 9.10 -3.37 -8.77
CA SER A 187 9.34 -2.07 -9.39
C SER A 187 10.27 -1.25 -8.50
N GLU A 188 10.98 -0.29 -9.10
CA GLU A 188 11.93 0.58 -8.40
C GLU A 188 11.29 1.32 -7.20
N HIS A 189 9.97 1.53 -7.24
CA HIS A 189 9.15 2.12 -6.17
C HIS A 189 8.09 1.15 -5.63
N GLY A 190 8.37 -0.15 -5.70
CA GLY A 190 7.51 -1.22 -5.20
C GLY A 190 7.48 -1.31 -3.68
N MET A 191 6.58 -2.12 -3.16
CA MET A 191 6.37 -2.26 -1.71
C MET A 191 7.63 -2.70 -0.97
N ILE A 192 8.40 -3.65 -1.52
CA ILE A 192 9.62 -4.16 -0.87
C ILE A 192 10.77 -3.17 -1.03
N ALA A 193 10.93 -2.54 -2.20
CA ALA A 193 11.88 -1.47 -2.41
C ALA A 193 11.72 -0.32 -1.38
N THR A 194 10.51 0.20 -1.20
CA THR A 194 10.22 1.26 -0.22
C THR A 194 10.49 0.79 1.22
N ALA A 195 10.18 -0.48 1.54
CA ALA A 195 10.48 -1.03 2.87
C ALA A 195 11.99 -1.12 3.13
N ILE A 196 12.79 -1.48 2.12
CA ILE A 196 14.26 -1.52 2.20
C ILE A 196 14.82 -0.12 2.44
N GLU A 197 14.35 0.89 1.70
CA GLU A 197 14.76 2.28 1.88
C GLU A 197 14.52 2.76 3.30
N ILE A 198 13.31 2.53 3.82
CA ILE A 198 12.92 2.92 5.17
C ILE A 198 13.77 2.18 6.21
N ALA A 199 13.82 0.85 6.18
CA ALA A 199 14.59 0.09 7.16
C ALA A 199 16.08 0.45 7.14
N GLY A 200 16.63 0.63 5.95
CA GLY A 200 18.06 0.91 5.74
C GLY A 200 18.49 2.36 5.92
N SER A 201 17.56 3.32 6.01
CA SER A 201 17.93 4.75 6.00
C SER A 201 17.12 5.65 6.93
N HIS A 202 16.15 5.15 7.71
CA HIS A 202 15.33 6.01 8.60
C HIS A 202 16.13 6.69 9.73
N HIS A 203 17.37 6.26 9.97
CA HIS A 203 18.32 6.89 10.90
C HIS A 203 19.41 7.72 10.22
N GLU A 204 19.35 7.86 8.89
CA GLU A 204 20.15 8.86 8.20
C GLU A 204 19.68 10.26 8.61
N LYS A 205 20.60 11.22 8.57
CA LYS A 205 20.34 12.60 8.94
C LYS A 205 20.63 13.49 7.76
N TRP A 206 19.82 14.52 7.59
CA TRP A 206 19.93 15.45 6.47
C TRP A 206 21.37 16.01 6.27
N ASP A 207 22.13 16.20 7.35
CA ASP A 207 23.51 16.70 7.33
C ASP A 207 24.60 15.63 7.09
N GLY A 208 24.24 14.38 6.81
CA GLY A 208 25.18 13.28 6.60
C GLY A 208 25.76 12.65 7.86
N THR A 209 25.39 13.13 9.06
CA THR A 209 25.90 12.59 10.35
C THR A 209 25.12 11.38 10.86
N GLY A 210 24.22 10.84 10.03
CA GLY A 210 23.38 9.68 10.32
C GLY A 210 24.09 8.34 10.09
N TYR A 211 23.30 7.27 10.09
CA TYR A 211 23.76 5.91 9.87
C TYR A 211 22.68 5.09 9.13
N PRO A 212 23.03 3.98 8.47
CA PRO A 212 24.33 3.27 8.47
C PRO A 212 25.35 3.74 7.43
N ASN A 213 24.95 4.50 6.40
CA ASN A 213 25.78 4.84 5.26
C ASN A 213 26.26 6.29 5.28
N GLY A 214 25.66 7.17 6.10
CA GLY A 214 26.03 8.59 6.17
C GLY A 214 25.55 9.35 4.92
N LEU A 215 24.35 9.02 4.45
CA LEU A 215 23.72 9.69 3.33
C LEU A 215 23.33 11.12 3.72
N GLU A 216 23.49 12.07 2.80
CA GLU A 216 23.19 13.48 3.02
C GLU A 216 22.07 13.98 2.10
N ALA A 217 21.30 14.95 2.59
CA ALA A 217 20.25 15.64 1.83
C ALA A 217 19.35 14.71 1.01
N GLU A 218 19.24 14.93 -0.31
CA GLU A 218 18.39 14.15 -1.20
C GLU A 218 18.92 12.75 -1.54
N ASP A 219 20.16 12.40 -1.19
CA ASP A 219 20.65 11.02 -1.32
C ASP A 219 19.93 10.09 -0.33
N ILE A 220 19.34 10.65 0.72
CA ILE A 220 18.43 9.92 1.61
C ILE A 220 17.08 9.73 0.90
N PRO A 221 16.59 8.49 0.74
CA PRO A 221 15.29 8.25 0.12
C PRO A 221 14.17 9.03 0.79
N LEU A 222 13.24 9.59 0.01
CA LEU A 222 12.13 10.39 0.53
C LEU A 222 11.31 9.60 1.58
N SER A 223 11.10 8.31 1.34
CA SER A 223 10.42 7.38 2.23
C SER A 223 11.07 7.34 3.63
N ALA A 224 12.39 7.27 3.68
CA ALA A 224 13.17 7.28 4.91
C ALA A 224 13.20 8.64 5.60
N ARG A 225 13.28 9.75 4.85
CA ARG A 225 13.22 11.11 5.41
C ARG A 225 11.88 11.38 6.11
N ILE A 226 10.77 10.95 5.50
CA ILE A 226 9.43 11.06 6.09
C ILE A 226 9.33 10.19 7.35
N MET A 227 9.80 8.93 7.28
CA MET A 227 9.78 8.02 8.43
C MET A 227 10.61 8.54 9.60
N SER A 228 11.80 9.07 9.35
CA SER A 228 12.71 9.58 10.38
C SER A 228 12.06 10.65 11.27
N LEU A 229 11.36 11.61 10.66
CA LEU A 229 10.63 12.64 11.42
C LEU A 229 9.46 12.02 12.20
N ALA A 230 8.69 11.14 11.56
CA ALA A 230 7.55 10.47 12.18
C ALA A 230 7.96 9.64 13.41
N ASP A 231 9.04 8.86 13.30
CA ASP A 231 9.59 8.04 14.38
C ASP A 231 10.09 8.92 15.54
N MET A 232 10.88 9.96 15.23
CA MET A 232 11.36 10.89 16.27
C MET A 232 10.19 11.54 17.02
N TYR A 233 9.17 12.03 16.31
CA TYR A 233 8.01 12.65 16.96
C TYR A 233 7.30 11.66 17.89
N ASP A 234 7.12 10.41 17.45
CA ASP A 234 6.51 9.37 18.29
C ASP A 234 7.36 9.09 19.53
N ALA A 235 8.68 8.94 19.37
CA ALA A 235 9.62 8.72 20.46
C ALA A 235 9.75 9.89 21.44
N LEU A 236 9.45 11.12 21.01
CA LEU A 236 9.38 12.30 21.86
C LEU A 236 8.07 12.36 22.66
N THR A 237 6.94 12.04 22.02
CA THR A 237 5.59 12.23 22.59
C THR A 237 5.00 10.99 23.25
N SER A 238 5.68 9.84 23.15
CA SER A 238 5.30 8.60 23.84
C SER A 238 6.03 8.46 25.18
N GLU A 239 5.33 7.90 26.16
CA GLU A 239 5.94 7.55 27.44
C GLU A 239 6.82 6.32 27.26
N ARG A 240 8.02 6.34 27.84
CA ARG A 240 8.91 5.18 27.86
C ARG A 240 9.36 4.94 29.30
N ARG A 241 9.79 3.71 29.61
CA ARG A 241 10.15 3.26 30.97
C ARG A 241 11.06 4.22 31.76
N TYR A 242 11.90 5.01 31.08
CA TYR A 242 12.84 5.96 31.70
C TYR A 242 12.65 7.42 31.24
N LYS A 243 11.58 7.72 30.51
CA LYS A 243 11.36 9.03 29.91
C LYS A 243 9.87 9.40 29.96
N VAL A 244 9.58 10.49 30.66
CA VAL A 244 8.27 11.12 30.60
C VAL A 244 8.04 11.67 29.20
N ALA A 245 6.87 11.38 28.64
CA ALA A 245 6.44 11.90 27.35
C ALA A 245 6.55 13.43 27.32
N TRP A 246 7.09 13.97 26.22
CA TRP A 246 7.08 15.41 26.02
C TRP A 246 5.69 15.89 25.62
N THR A 247 5.38 17.13 25.97
CA THR A 247 4.22 17.82 25.38
C THR A 247 4.40 17.97 23.88
N HIS A 248 3.29 18.06 23.15
CA HIS A 248 3.31 18.31 21.71
C HIS A 248 4.17 19.55 21.37
N GLU A 249 4.01 20.63 22.13
CA GLU A 249 4.71 21.89 21.91
C GLU A 249 6.22 21.75 22.11
N GLN A 250 6.67 20.96 23.10
CA GLN A 250 8.08 20.63 23.29
C GLN A 250 8.65 19.80 22.14
N ALA A 251 7.92 18.77 21.68
CA ALA A 251 8.34 17.93 20.56
C ALA A 251 8.46 18.73 19.25
N VAL A 252 7.48 19.61 18.98
CA VAL A 252 7.53 20.51 17.80
C VAL A 252 8.75 21.41 17.87
N GLN A 253 8.99 22.08 19.00
CA GLN A 253 10.14 22.97 19.15
C GLN A 253 11.46 22.25 18.89
N GLU A 254 11.60 21.01 19.36
CA GLU A 254 12.84 20.26 19.16
C GLU A 254 13.04 19.80 17.72
N ILE A 255 12.00 19.30 17.07
CA ILE A 255 12.05 18.91 15.65
C ILE A 255 12.40 20.12 14.78
N VAL A 256 11.83 21.30 15.07
CA VAL A 256 12.14 22.54 14.35
C VAL A 256 13.60 22.96 14.52
N LYS A 257 14.21 22.78 15.71
CA LYS A 257 15.64 23.06 15.89
C LYS A 257 16.54 22.15 15.06
N MET A 258 16.08 20.93 14.76
CA MET A 258 16.82 19.95 13.97
C MET A 258 16.59 20.09 12.46
N LYS A 259 15.84 21.12 12.02
CA LYS A 259 15.60 21.45 10.61
C LYS A 259 16.91 21.71 9.86
N GLY A 260 17.15 20.98 8.78
CA GLY A 260 18.38 21.06 7.98
C GLY A 260 19.61 20.42 8.65
N ILE A 261 19.43 19.75 9.80
CA ILE A 261 20.47 18.99 10.50
C ILE A 261 20.08 17.51 10.49
N ALA A 262 19.07 17.13 11.27
CA ALA A 262 18.56 15.77 11.25
C ALA A 262 17.51 15.57 10.15
N PHE A 263 16.68 16.59 9.90
CA PHE A 263 15.49 16.45 9.06
C PHE A 263 15.51 17.38 7.86
N ASP A 264 14.95 16.88 6.75
CA ASP A 264 14.66 17.65 5.55
C ASP A 264 13.85 18.91 5.89
N PRO A 265 14.33 20.11 5.53
CA PRO A 265 13.63 21.36 5.75
C PRO A 265 12.17 21.38 5.28
N VAL A 266 11.88 20.79 4.13
CA VAL A 266 10.55 20.77 3.52
C VAL A 266 9.62 19.85 4.31
N ILE A 267 10.12 18.73 4.81
CA ILE A 267 9.34 17.80 5.64
C ILE A 267 9.04 18.41 7.01
N VAL A 268 9.98 19.16 7.60
CA VAL A 268 9.70 19.91 8.83
C VAL A 268 8.61 20.97 8.61
N ASP A 269 8.62 21.67 7.48
CA ASP A 269 7.57 22.65 7.17
C ASP A 269 6.20 21.99 7.01
N ALA A 270 6.13 20.83 6.36
CA ALA A 270 4.91 20.02 6.30
C ALA A 270 4.44 19.57 7.69
N PHE A 271 5.35 19.11 8.54
CA PHE A 271 5.06 18.71 9.92
C PHE A 271 4.48 19.86 10.75
N VAL A 272 5.06 21.07 10.66
CA VAL A 272 4.57 22.24 11.40
C VAL A 272 3.16 22.62 10.95
N LEU A 273 2.85 22.53 9.66
CA LEU A 273 1.50 22.77 9.13
C LEU A 273 0.48 21.71 9.58
N GLU A 274 0.93 20.49 9.89
CA GLU A 274 0.11 19.37 10.35
C GLU A 274 0.21 19.12 11.86
N GLY A 275 0.76 20.06 12.63
CA GLY A 275 0.98 19.89 14.08
C GLY A 275 -0.29 19.47 14.83
N ASP A 276 -1.44 20.07 14.52
CA ASP A 276 -2.72 19.71 15.13
C ASP A 276 -3.15 18.27 14.79
N GLN A 277 -2.89 17.81 13.56
CA GLN A 277 -3.19 16.45 13.15
C GLN A 277 -2.29 15.44 13.87
N PHE A 278 -1.00 15.76 13.99
CA PHE A 278 -0.05 14.97 14.78
C PHE A 278 -0.48 14.86 16.24
N LYS A 279 -0.87 15.97 16.86
CA LYS A 279 -1.40 16.00 18.23
C LYS A 279 -2.66 15.14 18.39
N ARG A 280 -3.57 15.20 17.41
CA ARG A 280 -4.79 14.35 17.40
C ARG A 280 -4.43 12.87 17.34
N ILE A 281 -3.59 12.45 16.39
CA ILE A 281 -3.15 11.06 16.25
C ILE A 281 -2.50 10.54 17.55
N THR A 282 -1.63 11.33 18.19
CA THR A 282 -1.02 10.94 19.48
C THR A 282 -2.07 10.70 20.56
N ASN A 283 -3.10 11.56 20.64
CA ASN A 283 -4.15 11.44 21.65
C ASN A 283 -5.11 10.28 21.38
N ASP A 284 -5.45 10.03 20.11
CA ASP A 284 -6.36 8.96 19.70
C ASP A 284 -5.76 7.56 19.96
N PHE A 285 -4.42 7.45 19.92
CA PHE A 285 -3.67 6.20 20.10
C PHE A 285 -2.70 6.27 21.29
N LYS A 286 -3.16 6.82 22.43
CA LYS A 286 -2.37 6.92 23.66
C LYS A 286 -2.36 5.58 24.42
N GLU A 287 -1.22 5.25 25.03
CA GLU A 287 -1.14 4.13 25.98
C GLU A 287 -1.93 4.46 27.26
N ASN A 288 -2.73 3.50 27.74
CA ASN A 288 -3.57 3.62 28.93
C ASN A 288 -2.78 3.35 30.22
#